data_AF-A0AAV3A349-F1
#
_entry.id   AF-A0AAV3A349-F1
#
_cell.length_a   1.000
_cell.length_b   1.000
_cell.length_c   1.000
_cell.angle_alpha   90.00
_cell.angle_beta   90.00
_cell.angle_gamma   90.00
#
_symmetry.space_group_name_H-M   'P 1'
#
loop_
_entity.id
_entity.type
_entity.pdbx_description
1 polymer ?
#
loop_
_entity_poly.entity_id
_entity_poly.type
_entity_poly.pdbx_seq_one_letter_code
_entity_poly.pdbx_strand_id
1 'polypeptide(L)'
;MPLYKEKEAYVFNPYCRLLGGVKQALWLTKSSLIEGLPKSVTSIYEDPTYTFPNHEELVHNTISDSCLWSTTEEQRPKEEYCPKLLQGLLHLCLLQSCSYPGLSQRSFIENYRLAASWRRESDLYLVRGITGVVMSAKTALEPQASPSAIQVTEQQALDSLYPLSPAIDLQEVNVYEEQNHLATLLYKNPNIVHFCFQEDVKNLEKPVVVQSVATDGQLFHFMVLQLNTLDLESSDGIKNIIWMDGDQALYDTVASKAKIRRKVVVVPAGVSGLKPETFLKFWAMYLNGAV
;
A
#
# COMPACT_ATOMS: atom_id res chain seq x y z
N MET A 1 -3.59 30.42 -20.25
CA MET A 1 -2.53 30.02 -19.29
C MET A 1 -1.60 29.05 -20.03
N PRO A 2 -0.28 29.06 -19.77
CA PRO A 2 0.70 28.30 -20.57
C PRO A 2 0.51 26.77 -20.53
N LEU A 3 -0.07 26.21 -19.46
CA LEU A 3 -0.35 24.77 -19.31
C LEU A 3 -1.82 24.40 -19.57
N TYR A 4 -2.59 25.31 -20.17
CA TYR A 4 -3.99 25.04 -20.50
C TYR A 4 -4.09 24.08 -21.69
N LYS A 5 -4.96 23.08 -21.59
CA LYS A 5 -5.32 22.16 -22.68
C LYS A 5 -6.84 22.17 -22.86
N GLU A 6 -7.30 21.97 -24.09
CA GLU A 6 -8.73 21.93 -24.42
C GLU A 6 -9.41 20.65 -23.90
N LYS A 7 -8.66 19.55 -23.86
CA LYS A 7 -9.14 18.28 -23.32
C LYS A 7 -8.92 18.25 -21.82
N GLU A 8 -9.96 17.90 -21.08
CA GLU A 8 -9.93 17.71 -19.63
C GLU A 8 -9.09 16.50 -19.23
N ALA A 9 -8.44 16.59 -18.07
CA ALA A 9 -7.80 15.47 -17.41
C ALA A 9 -8.40 15.26 -16.01
N TYR A 10 -8.41 14.01 -15.56
CA TYR A 10 -8.93 13.62 -14.27
C TYR A 10 -7.79 13.31 -13.30
N VAL A 11 -7.67 14.10 -12.24
CA VAL A 11 -6.62 13.96 -11.23
C VAL A 11 -7.16 13.19 -10.02
N PHE A 12 -6.50 12.08 -9.71
CA PHE A 12 -6.61 11.41 -8.42
C PHE A 12 -5.58 12.00 -7.46
N ASN A 13 -6.06 12.47 -6.30
CA ASN A 13 -5.23 12.94 -5.20
C ASN A 13 -5.65 12.26 -3.87
N PRO A 14 -4.84 12.34 -2.79
CA PRO A 14 -5.16 11.68 -1.53
C PRO A 14 -6.48 12.12 -0.86
N TYR A 15 -7.07 13.22 -1.30
CA TYR A 15 -8.36 13.71 -0.79
C TYR A 15 -9.56 13.20 -1.61
N CYS A 16 -9.33 12.59 -2.78
CA CYS A 16 -10.37 11.95 -3.57
C CYS A 16 -10.95 10.76 -2.82
N ARG A 17 -12.28 10.66 -2.78
CA ARG A 17 -13.01 9.53 -2.18
C ARG A 17 -13.83 8.87 -3.26
N LEU A 18 -13.29 7.79 -3.83
CA LEU A 18 -13.91 7.08 -4.95
C LEU A 18 -15.24 6.43 -4.54
N LEU A 19 -16.37 6.84 -5.14
CA LEU A 19 -17.66 6.22 -4.90
C LEU A 19 -17.69 4.73 -5.24
N GLY A 20 -17.06 4.33 -6.36
CA GLY A 20 -17.00 2.92 -6.76
C GLY A 20 -15.93 2.10 -6.03
N GLY A 21 -15.17 2.73 -5.12
CA GLY A 21 -14.17 2.09 -4.29
C GLY A 21 -13.15 1.25 -5.09
N VAL A 22 -12.94 0.01 -4.64
CA VAL A 22 -11.98 -0.91 -5.25
C VAL A 22 -12.33 -1.23 -6.70
N LYS A 23 -13.62 -1.40 -7.05
CA LYS A 23 -14.04 -1.70 -8.42
C LYS A 23 -13.65 -0.59 -9.40
N GLN A 24 -13.85 0.67 -8.99
CA GLN A 24 -13.44 1.83 -9.76
C GLN A 24 -11.92 1.88 -9.93
N ALA A 25 -11.16 1.62 -8.86
CA ALA A 25 -9.70 1.57 -8.93
C ALA A 25 -9.19 0.47 -9.88
N LEU A 26 -9.75 -0.75 -9.80
CA LEU A 26 -9.39 -1.88 -10.67
C LEU A 26 -9.61 -1.54 -12.15
N TRP A 27 -10.71 -0.86 -12.47
CA TRP A 27 -10.99 -0.40 -13.83
C TRP A 27 -10.00 0.68 -14.29
N LEU A 28 -9.70 1.67 -13.43
CA LEU A 28 -8.77 2.77 -13.74
C LEU A 28 -7.35 2.26 -14.02
N THR A 29 -6.91 1.22 -13.30
CA THR A 29 -5.55 0.66 -13.41
C THR A 29 -5.45 -0.58 -14.30
N LYS A 30 -6.55 -1.00 -14.95
CA LYS A 30 -6.65 -2.25 -15.73
C LYS A 30 -6.08 -3.44 -14.96
N SER A 31 -6.60 -3.66 -13.75
CA SER A 31 -6.11 -4.68 -12.82
C SER A 31 -7.18 -5.73 -12.52
N SER A 32 -6.73 -6.97 -12.33
CA SER A 32 -7.51 -8.07 -11.77
C SER A 32 -7.19 -8.25 -10.29
N LEU A 33 -8.22 -8.42 -9.47
CA LEU A 33 -8.11 -8.60 -8.03
C LEU A 33 -8.03 -10.09 -7.65
N ILE A 34 -7.09 -10.42 -6.78
CA ILE A 34 -6.98 -11.69 -6.08
C ILE A 34 -7.09 -11.41 -4.59
N GLU A 35 -8.02 -12.08 -3.91
CA GLU A 35 -8.17 -11.96 -2.47
C GLU A 35 -7.03 -12.67 -1.71
N GLY A 36 -6.57 -12.04 -0.64
CA GLY A 36 -5.45 -12.52 0.17
C GLY A 36 -4.09 -12.06 -0.35
N LEU A 37 -3.03 -12.52 0.33
CA LEU A 37 -1.65 -12.20 -0.01
C LEU A 37 -1.02 -13.25 -0.96
N PRO A 38 -0.02 -12.86 -1.78
CA PRO A 38 0.65 -13.80 -2.66
C PRO A 38 1.45 -14.82 -1.86
N LYS A 39 1.65 -16.00 -2.45
CA LYS A 39 2.34 -17.13 -1.80
C LYS A 39 3.74 -16.78 -1.29
N SER A 40 4.46 -15.89 -1.95
CA SER A 40 5.79 -15.44 -1.52
C SER A 40 5.78 -14.77 -0.15
N VAL A 41 4.72 -14.02 0.16
CA VAL A 41 4.56 -13.32 1.44
C VAL A 41 3.96 -14.29 2.45
N THR A 42 2.98 -15.09 2.03
CA THR A 42 2.33 -16.09 2.87
C THR A 42 3.32 -17.12 3.41
N SER A 43 4.23 -17.63 2.56
CA SER A 43 5.28 -18.56 2.99
C SER A 43 6.23 -17.96 4.03
N ILE A 44 6.44 -16.64 4.04
CA ILE A 44 7.35 -15.99 5.00
C ILE A 44 6.74 -16.01 6.40
N TYR A 45 5.47 -15.64 6.58
CA TYR A 45 4.89 -15.63 7.94
C TYR A 45 4.40 -17.00 8.41
N GLU A 46 4.18 -17.96 7.51
CA GLU A 46 3.88 -19.35 7.87
C GLU A 46 5.14 -20.12 8.30
N ASP A 47 6.32 -19.71 7.85
CA ASP A 47 7.57 -20.38 8.18
C ASP A 47 8.08 -19.97 9.58
N PRO A 48 8.24 -20.94 10.51
CA PRO A 48 8.72 -20.66 11.87
C PRO A 48 10.11 -20.02 11.91
N THR A 49 10.92 -20.18 10.87
CA THR A 49 12.28 -19.60 10.75
C THR A 49 12.26 -18.07 10.73
N TYR A 50 11.19 -17.46 10.20
CA TYR A 50 11.05 -16.02 10.09
C TYR A 50 10.15 -15.42 11.19
N THR A 51 9.80 -16.22 12.21
CA THR A 51 8.96 -15.75 13.31
C THR A 51 9.67 -14.67 14.11
N PHE A 52 8.99 -13.53 14.26
CA PHE A 52 9.51 -12.42 15.06
C PHE A 52 9.46 -12.79 16.56
N PRO A 53 10.59 -12.75 17.29
CA PRO A 53 10.64 -13.16 18.69
C PRO A 53 9.87 -12.19 19.60
N ASN A 54 9.04 -12.72 20.50
CA ASN A 54 8.22 -11.96 21.45
C ASN A 54 7.37 -10.84 20.80
N HIS A 55 6.93 -11.05 19.56
CA HIS A 55 6.19 -10.03 18.81
C HIS A 55 4.90 -9.61 19.51
N GLU A 56 4.17 -10.52 20.16
CA GLU A 56 2.90 -10.18 20.83
C GLU A 56 3.09 -9.09 21.90
N GLU A 57 4.07 -9.26 22.78
CA GLU A 57 4.37 -8.31 23.86
C GLU A 57 4.91 -6.99 23.31
N LEU A 58 5.82 -7.05 22.32
CA LEU A 58 6.42 -5.86 21.73
C LEU A 58 5.39 -5.02 20.96
N VAL A 59 4.51 -5.67 20.21
CA VAL A 59 3.40 -5.02 19.49
C VAL A 59 2.41 -4.44 20.50
N HIS A 60 2.04 -5.19 21.53
CA HIS A 60 1.18 -4.69 22.60
C HIS A 60 1.75 -3.41 23.26
N ASN A 61 3.05 -3.43 23.58
CA ASN A 61 3.73 -2.28 24.18
C ASN A 61 3.81 -1.09 23.22
N THR A 62 4.01 -1.35 21.92
CA THR A 62 4.03 -0.30 20.88
C THR A 62 2.64 0.34 20.71
N ILE A 63 1.57 -0.46 20.74
CA ILE A 63 0.20 0.06 20.73
C ILE A 63 -0.07 0.88 21.99
N SER A 64 0.32 0.36 23.16
CA SER A 64 0.13 1.06 24.43
C SER A 64 0.91 2.38 24.49
N ASP A 65 2.14 2.41 24.01
CA ASP A 65 2.96 3.62 23.98
C ASP A 65 2.37 4.68 23.03
N SER A 66 2.02 4.27 21.81
CA SER A 66 1.45 5.16 20.80
C SER A 66 0.08 5.70 21.20
N CYS A 67 -0.79 4.88 21.77
CA CYS A 67 -2.18 5.24 22.05
C CYS A 67 -2.43 5.78 23.47
N LEU A 68 -1.66 5.34 24.48
CA LEU A 68 -1.92 5.63 25.89
C LEU A 68 -0.80 6.44 26.57
N TRP A 69 0.45 6.00 26.48
CA TRP A 69 1.50 6.49 27.39
C TRP A 69 2.19 7.78 26.93
N SER A 70 2.22 8.07 25.63
CA SER A 70 3.02 9.19 25.12
C SER A 70 2.43 10.60 25.35
N THR A 71 1.30 10.76 26.05
CA THR A 71 0.65 12.06 26.34
C THR A 71 -0.12 12.03 27.67
N THR A 72 -0.39 13.21 28.23
CA THR A 72 -1.23 13.39 29.41
C THR A 72 -2.74 13.45 29.12
N GLU A 73 -3.14 13.51 27.85
CA GLU A 73 -4.55 13.57 27.44
C GLU A 73 -5.24 12.20 27.55
N GLU A 74 -6.52 12.18 27.92
CA GLU A 74 -7.26 10.93 28.17
C GLU A 74 -7.62 10.14 26.89
N GLN A 75 -7.73 10.82 25.75
CA GLN A 75 -8.03 10.23 24.44
C GLN A 75 -7.30 11.02 23.36
N ARG A 76 -6.61 10.30 22.46
CA ARG A 76 -6.01 10.91 21.28
C ARG A 76 -6.83 10.73 20.02
N PRO A 77 -6.83 11.74 19.14
CA PRO A 77 -7.34 11.58 17.79
C PRO A 77 -6.45 10.59 16.99
N LYS A 78 -7.05 9.89 16.03
CA LYS A 78 -6.36 8.87 15.24
C LYS A 78 -5.19 9.43 14.46
N GLU A 79 -5.33 10.67 13.99
CA GLU A 79 -4.37 11.41 13.20
C GLU A 79 -3.03 11.60 13.95
N GLU A 80 -3.05 11.63 15.28
CA GLU A 80 -1.85 11.83 16.08
C GLU A 80 -1.13 10.52 16.46
N TYR A 81 -1.88 9.47 16.81
CA TYR A 81 -1.27 8.22 17.25
C TYR A 81 -0.93 7.28 16.09
N CYS A 82 -1.70 7.30 15.00
CA CYS A 82 -1.47 6.45 13.82
C CYS A 82 -0.04 6.54 13.27
N PRO A 83 0.53 7.74 13.00
CA PRO A 83 1.91 7.82 12.51
C PRO A 83 2.93 7.31 13.54
N LYS A 84 2.71 7.56 14.84
CA LYS A 84 3.59 7.06 15.91
C LYS A 84 3.55 5.54 16.01
N LEU A 85 2.36 4.94 15.89
CA LEU A 85 2.20 3.49 15.87
C LEU A 85 2.93 2.88 14.66
N LEU A 86 2.71 3.41 13.45
CA LEU A 86 3.39 2.92 12.26
C LEU A 86 4.91 3.03 12.39
N GLN A 87 5.42 4.16 12.89
CA GLN A 87 6.85 4.35 13.14
C GLN A 87 7.38 3.34 14.17
N GLY A 88 6.63 3.07 15.24
CA GLY A 88 6.96 2.05 16.24
C GLY A 88 7.02 0.65 15.64
N LEU A 89 6.06 0.26 14.81
CA LEU A 89 6.06 -1.04 14.13
C LEU A 89 7.22 -1.18 13.14
N LEU A 90 7.53 -0.12 12.38
CA LEU A 90 8.71 -0.07 11.50
C LEU A 90 10.00 -0.17 12.31
N HIS A 91 10.07 0.48 13.48
CA HIS A 91 11.22 0.38 14.37
C HIS A 91 11.42 -1.05 14.88
N LEU A 92 10.35 -1.76 15.28
CA LEU A 92 10.43 -3.17 15.63
C LEU A 92 11.02 -4.01 14.49
N CYS A 93 10.57 -3.78 13.25
CA CYS A 93 11.11 -4.47 12.08
C CYS A 93 12.61 -4.18 11.88
N LEU A 94 13.04 -2.93 12.10
CA LEU A 94 14.45 -2.54 12.01
C LEU A 94 15.33 -3.20 13.08
N LEU A 95 14.81 -3.54 14.26
CA LEU A 95 15.57 -4.27 15.29
C LEU A 95 16.05 -5.64 14.80
N GLN A 96 15.40 -6.23 13.79
CA GLN A 96 15.79 -7.51 13.19
C GLN A 96 16.83 -7.38 12.09
N SER A 97 17.39 -6.18 11.85
CA SER A 97 18.37 -5.95 10.77
C SER A 97 19.65 -6.79 10.94
N CYS A 98 20.03 -7.12 12.18
CA CYS A 98 21.17 -8.01 12.45
C CYS A 98 20.91 -9.46 12.04
N SER A 99 19.66 -9.92 12.19
CA SER A 99 19.22 -11.28 11.82
C SER A 99 19.08 -11.42 10.30
N TYR A 100 18.72 -10.33 9.61
CA TYR A 100 18.48 -10.31 8.16
C TYR A 100 19.28 -9.19 7.49
N PRO A 101 20.53 -9.46 7.05
CA PRO A 101 21.41 -8.44 6.45
C PRO A 101 20.83 -7.75 5.21
N GLY A 102 19.92 -8.41 4.48
CA GLY A 102 19.23 -7.84 3.32
C GLY A 102 18.41 -6.59 3.65
N LEU A 103 17.98 -6.43 4.91
CA LEU A 103 17.23 -5.25 5.37
C LEU A 103 18.09 -3.97 5.37
N SER A 104 19.42 -4.10 5.51
CA SER A 104 20.35 -2.95 5.50
C SER A 104 20.40 -2.20 4.16
N GLN A 105 19.87 -2.81 3.09
CA GLN A 105 19.86 -2.25 1.74
C GLN A 105 18.59 -1.43 1.44
N ARG A 106 17.81 -1.10 2.47
CA ARG A 106 16.57 -0.36 2.36
C ARG A 106 16.68 1.03 2.96
N SER A 107 15.92 1.97 2.42
CA SER A 107 15.82 3.34 2.93
C SER A 107 14.37 3.78 2.99
N PHE A 108 14.07 4.68 3.94
CA PHE A 108 12.76 5.30 4.08
C PHE A 108 12.81 6.74 3.58
N ILE A 109 11.77 7.13 2.87
CA ILE A 109 11.58 8.47 2.33
C ILE A 109 10.21 8.95 2.75
N GLU A 110 10.15 10.09 3.41
CA GLU A 110 8.90 10.74 3.81
C GLU A 110 8.54 11.87 2.85
N ASN A 111 7.25 12.23 2.81
CA ASN A 111 6.73 13.35 2.03
C ASN A 111 7.06 13.25 0.53
N TYR A 112 7.10 12.04 0.01
CA TYR A 112 7.43 11.79 -1.39
C TYR A 112 6.30 12.22 -2.30
N ARG A 113 6.62 12.98 -3.36
CA ARG A 113 5.65 13.43 -4.36
C ARG A 113 5.63 12.48 -5.54
N LEU A 114 4.52 11.77 -5.69
CA LEU A 114 4.28 10.85 -6.80
C LEU A 114 3.57 11.58 -7.94
N ALA A 115 4.00 11.30 -9.17
CA ALA A 115 3.27 11.66 -10.36
C ALA A 115 3.30 10.55 -11.41
N ALA A 116 2.12 10.16 -11.87
CA ALA A 116 1.96 9.25 -13.01
C ALA A 116 0.78 9.71 -13.87
N SER A 117 0.88 9.45 -15.16
CA SER A 117 -0.15 9.80 -16.15
C SER A 117 -0.36 8.65 -17.12
N TRP A 118 -1.62 8.35 -17.42
CA TRP A 118 -1.99 7.31 -18.39
C TRP A 118 -3.36 7.56 -18.99
N ARG A 119 -3.68 6.87 -20.09
CA ARG A 119 -4.97 6.98 -20.78
C ARG A 119 -5.82 5.73 -20.56
N ARG A 120 -7.14 5.91 -20.42
CA ARG A 120 -8.18 4.86 -20.42
C ARG A 120 -9.33 5.32 -21.30
N GLU A 121 -9.71 4.53 -22.29
CA GLU A 121 -10.84 4.83 -23.20
C GLU A 121 -10.79 6.26 -23.77
N SER A 122 -9.60 6.70 -24.20
CA SER A 122 -9.25 8.05 -24.67
C SER A 122 -9.09 9.11 -23.58
N ASP A 123 -9.64 8.96 -22.38
CA ASP A 123 -9.54 9.94 -21.31
C ASP A 123 -8.19 9.89 -20.60
N LEU A 124 -7.72 11.06 -20.14
CA LEU A 124 -6.42 11.19 -19.47
C LEU A 124 -6.61 11.20 -17.97
N TYR A 125 -5.94 10.27 -17.29
CA TYR A 125 -5.92 10.14 -15.85
C TYR A 125 -4.54 10.47 -15.31
N LEU A 126 -4.52 11.21 -14.21
CA LEU A 126 -3.32 11.67 -13.53
C LEU A 126 -3.40 11.27 -12.07
N VAL A 127 -2.34 10.65 -11.53
CA VAL A 127 -2.18 10.49 -10.08
C VAL A 127 -1.19 11.53 -9.60
N ARG A 128 -1.62 12.35 -8.63
CA ARG A 128 -0.80 13.40 -8.02
C ARG A 128 -1.02 13.38 -6.52
N GLY A 129 0.06 13.28 -5.75
CA GLY A 129 -0.09 13.30 -4.30
C GLY A 129 1.24 13.24 -3.56
N ILE A 130 1.16 13.61 -2.29
CA ILE A 130 2.20 13.31 -1.31
C ILE A 130 1.82 11.96 -0.71
N THR A 131 2.70 10.97 -0.84
CA THR A 131 2.57 9.70 -0.14
C THR A 131 3.13 9.84 1.29
N GLY A 132 2.74 8.92 2.17
CA GLY A 132 3.28 8.86 3.53
C GLY A 132 4.77 8.45 3.54
N VAL A 133 5.04 7.29 4.11
CA VAL A 133 6.40 6.72 4.11
C VAL A 133 6.55 5.79 2.91
N VAL A 134 7.60 6.01 2.10
CA VAL A 134 8.00 5.12 1.01
C VAL A 134 9.25 4.37 1.42
N MET A 135 9.21 3.05 1.34
CA MET A 135 10.37 2.20 1.49
C MET A 135 10.97 1.91 0.12
N SER A 136 12.25 2.26 -0.07
CA SER A 136 13.04 1.93 -1.25
C SER A 136 14.05 0.83 -0.92
N ALA A 137 14.38 0.00 -1.91
CA ALA A 137 15.36 -1.08 -1.79
C ALA A 137 16.29 -1.09 -3.01
N LYS A 138 17.50 -1.62 -2.84
CA LYS A 138 18.47 -1.81 -3.94
C LYS A 138 18.08 -2.94 -4.90
N THR A 139 17.32 -3.91 -4.42
CA THR A 139 16.85 -5.06 -5.21
C THR A 139 15.38 -4.90 -5.52
N ALA A 140 15.01 -5.15 -6.78
CA ALA A 140 13.61 -5.21 -7.18
C ALA A 140 12.94 -6.46 -6.59
N LEU A 141 11.64 -6.37 -6.33
CA LEU A 141 10.86 -7.55 -5.96
C LEU A 141 10.62 -8.43 -7.20
N GLU A 142 10.71 -9.73 -7.01
CA GLU A 142 10.45 -10.71 -8.06
C GLU A 142 8.95 -10.77 -8.41
N PRO A 143 8.60 -11.08 -9.68
CA PRO A 143 7.22 -11.31 -10.08
C PRO A 143 6.53 -12.40 -9.25
N GLN A 144 5.31 -12.10 -8.81
CA GLN A 144 4.45 -12.94 -7.98
C GLN A 144 3.61 -13.93 -8.79
N ALA A 145 3.15 -13.50 -9.96
CA ALA A 145 2.43 -14.34 -10.91
C ALA A 145 3.35 -14.88 -11.99
N SER A 146 3.19 -16.17 -12.33
CA SER A 146 3.88 -16.80 -13.46
C SER A 146 3.38 -16.25 -14.80
N PRO A 147 4.17 -16.37 -15.89
CA PRO A 147 3.75 -15.95 -17.22
C PRO A 147 2.42 -16.58 -17.68
N SER A 148 2.18 -17.84 -17.31
CA SER A 148 0.91 -18.53 -17.59
C SER A 148 -0.28 -17.92 -16.85
N ALA A 149 -0.11 -17.52 -15.59
CA ALA A 149 -1.16 -16.85 -14.83
C ALA A 149 -1.47 -15.46 -15.40
N ILE A 150 -0.45 -14.75 -15.90
CA ILE A 150 -0.62 -13.45 -16.58
C ILE A 150 -1.45 -13.63 -17.87
N GLN A 151 -1.18 -14.66 -18.67
CA GLN A 151 -1.95 -14.93 -19.90
C GLN A 151 -3.44 -15.18 -19.63
N VAL A 152 -3.78 -15.82 -18.51
CA VAL A 152 -5.20 -16.03 -18.12
C VAL A 152 -5.95 -14.71 -17.94
N THR A 153 -5.26 -13.65 -17.51
CA THR A 153 -5.89 -12.33 -17.30
C THR A 153 -6.41 -11.68 -18.58
N GLU A 154 -5.93 -12.11 -19.75
CA GLU A 154 -6.41 -11.63 -21.04
C GLU A 154 -7.90 -11.94 -21.25
N GLN A 155 -8.31 -13.14 -20.86
CA GLN A 155 -9.68 -13.62 -21.02
C GLN A 155 -10.65 -13.07 -19.96
N GLN A 156 -10.13 -12.57 -18.85
CA GLN A 156 -10.96 -12.04 -17.76
C GLN A 156 -11.49 -10.65 -18.13
N ALA A 157 -12.81 -10.46 -18.16
CA ALA A 157 -13.39 -9.14 -18.34
C ALA A 157 -13.23 -8.28 -17.06
N LEU A 158 -13.05 -6.97 -17.22
CA LEU A 158 -13.13 -6.03 -16.10
C LEU A 158 -14.60 -5.82 -15.70
N ASP A 159 -14.85 -5.67 -14.41
CA ASP A 159 -16.18 -5.35 -13.90
C ASP A 159 -16.68 -4.03 -14.50
N SER A 160 -17.95 -4.03 -14.96
CA SER A 160 -18.59 -2.81 -15.43
C SER A 160 -18.92 -1.88 -14.26
N LEU A 161 -18.67 -0.59 -14.45
CA LEU A 161 -19.04 0.46 -13.50
C LEU A 161 -20.44 1.04 -13.77
N TYR A 162 -21.12 0.62 -14.85
CA TYR A 162 -22.40 1.19 -15.25
C TYR A 162 -23.43 1.11 -14.09
N PRO A 163 -24.15 2.20 -13.77
CA PRO A 163 -24.27 3.48 -14.50
C PRO A 163 -23.27 4.57 -14.09
N LEU A 164 -22.29 4.28 -13.23
CA LEU A 164 -21.33 5.26 -12.75
C LEU A 164 -20.28 5.59 -13.82
N SER A 165 -19.90 6.86 -13.89
CA SER A 165 -18.72 7.27 -14.66
C SER A 165 -17.44 6.78 -13.97
N PRO A 166 -16.48 6.18 -14.68
CA PRO A 166 -15.18 5.83 -14.10
C PRO A 166 -14.41 7.02 -13.51
N ALA A 167 -14.69 8.23 -14.00
CA ALA A 167 -14.07 9.47 -13.54
C ALA A 167 -14.79 10.14 -12.36
N ILE A 168 -15.87 9.53 -11.83
CA ILE A 168 -16.62 10.11 -10.70
C ILE A 168 -15.71 10.32 -9.48
N ASP A 169 -15.88 11.46 -8.79
CA ASP A 169 -15.09 11.91 -7.65
C ASP A 169 -13.59 12.13 -7.90
N LEU A 170 -13.16 12.12 -9.16
CA LEU A 170 -11.84 12.62 -9.57
C LEU A 170 -11.91 14.14 -9.81
N GLN A 171 -10.78 14.81 -9.60
CA GLN A 171 -10.68 16.24 -9.84
C GLN A 171 -10.49 16.50 -11.34
N GLU A 172 -11.49 17.08 -12.00
CA GLU A 172 -11.41 17.50 -13.40
C GLU A 172 -10.59 18.79 -13.55
N VAL A 173 -9.60 18.79 -14.44
CA VAL A 173 -8.70 19.93 -14.66
C VAL A 173 -8.37 20.13 -16.15
N ASN A 174 -8.33 21.41 -16.56
CA ASN A 174 -7.88 21.84 -17.90
C ASN A 174 -6.47 22.46 -17.91
N VAL A 175 -5.87 22.64 -16.73
CA VAL A 175 -4.52 23.18 -16.60
C VAL A 175 -3.66 22.12 -15.95
N TYR A 176 -2.90 21.41 -16.76
CA TYR A 176 -2.10 20.28 -16.29
C TYR A 176 -0.87 20.04 -17.17
N GLU A 177 0.07 19.31 -16.60
CA GLU A 177 1.25 18.81 -17.29
C GLU A 177 1.27 17.28 -17.17
N GLU A 178 1.52 16.59 -18.27
CA GLU A 178 1.78 15.15 -18.26
C GLU A 178 3.20 14.95 -17.74
N GLN A 179 3.33 14.44 -16.52
CA GLN A 179 4.63 14.12 -15.94
C GLN A 179 4.56 12.74 -15.31
N ASN A 180 5.58 11.95 -15.59
CA ASN A 180 5.82 10.68 -14.93
C ASN A 180 7.04 10.87 -14.03
N HIS A 181 6.82 11.42 -12.84
CA HIS A 181 7.88 11.57 -11.84
C HIS A 181 7.79 10.42 -10.84
N LEU A 182 8.73 9.50 -10.99
CA LEU A 182 9.31 8.84 -9.83
C LEU A 182 10.63 9.55 -9.54
N ALA A 183 10.59 10.53 -8.64
CA ALA A 183 11.72 11.36 -8.30
C ALA A 183 13.01 10.54 -8.08
N THR A 184 13.98 10.81 -8.94
CA THR A 184 15.38 10.43 -8.84
C THR A 184 16.00 11.12 -7.62
N LEU A 185 16.27 10.37 -6.55
CA LEU A 185 17.10 10.86 -5.46
C LEU A 185 18.25 9.88 -5.18
N LEU A 186 19.43 10.29 -5.66
CA LEU A 186 20.77 10.01 -5.13
C LEU A 186 21.15 8.55 -4.86
N TYR A 187 21.31 7.75 -5.91
CA TYR A 187 22.56 7.00 -6.15
C TYR A 187 22.70 6.77 -7.65
N LYS A 188 23.78 7.29 -8.26
CA LYS A 188 24.26 6.84 -9.58
C LYS A 188 24.79 5.41 -9.43
N ASN A 189 23.90 4.43 -9.36
CA ASN A 189 24.20 3.00 -9.50
C ASN A 189 23.03 2.36 -10.29
N PRO A 190 23.26 1.36 -11.16
CA PRO A 190 22.27 0.94 -12.17
C PRO A 190 21.01 0.27 -11.61
N ASN A 191 20.86 0.11 -10.29
CA ASN A 191 19.88 -0.78 -9.68
C ASN A 191 19.10 -0.07 -8.55
N ILE A 192 18.47 1.05 -8.89
CA ILE A 192 17.20 1.46 -8.31
C ILE A 192 16.23 1.29 -9.47
N VAL A 193 15.07 0.66 -9.27
CA VAL A 193 14.05 0.61 -10.32
C VAL A 193 13.55 2.04 -10.54
N HIS A 194 14.28 2.75 -11.40
CA HIS A 194 13.78 3.88 -12.14
C HIS A 194 12.56 3.36 -12.88
N PHE A 195 11.36 3.79 -12.49
CA PHE A 195 10.34 3.92 -13.52
C PHE A 195 10.60 5.27 -14.20
N CYS A 196 11.68 5.33 -14.97
CA CYS A 196 11.63 6.07 -16.22
C CYS A 196 10.83 5.18 -17.15
N PHE A 197 9.50 5.33 -17.14
CA PHE A 197 8.76 4.93 -18.32
C PHE A 197 9.24 5.90 -19.41
N GLN A 198 10.15 5.42 -20.26
CA GLN A 198 10.31 5.99 -21.58
C GLN A 198 8.90 6.11 -22.16
N GLU A 199 8.57 7.27 -22.72
CA GLU A 199 7.20 7.68 -23.08
C GLU A 199 6.44 6.68 -23.99
N ASP A 200 7.12 5.66 -24.53
CA ASP A 200 6.59 4.67 -25.46
C ASP A 200 6.67 3.19 -25.00
N VAL A 201 7.05 2.89 -23.76
CA VAL A 201 7.09 1.48 -23.29
C VAL A 201 5.69 1.02 -22.93
N LYS A 202 4.97 0.40 -23.86
CA LYS A 202 3.65 -0.21 -23.60
C LYS A 202 3.76 -1.61 -22.97
N ASN A 203 4.82 -2.34 -23.31
CA ASN A 203 5.07 -3.70 -22.85
C ASN A 203 6.27 -3.75 -21.91
N LEU A 204 6.07 -4.28 -20.71
CA LEU A 204 7.14 -4.50 -19.74
C LEU A 204 7.87 -5.81 -20.08
N GLU A 205 9.18 -5.74 -20.31
CA GLU A 205 10.01 -6.96 -20.51
C GLU A 205 10.00 -7.87 -19.27
N LYS A 206 9.92 -7.26 -18.08
CA LYS A 206 9.76 -7.94 -16.80
C LYS A 206 8.67 -7.23 -15.99
N PRO A 207 7.70 -7.98 -15.40
CA PRO A 207 6.71 -7.39 -14.52
C PRO A 207 7.37 -6.67 -13.34
N VAL A 208 6.75 -5.58 -12.89
CA VAL A 208 7.23 -4.82 -11.73
C VAL A 208 6.28 -5.02 -10.56
N VAL A 209 6.83 -5.33 -9.39
CA VAL A 209 6.05 -5.56 -8.17
C VAL A 209 6.25 -4.44 -7.18
N VAL A 210 5.15 -3.91 -6.66
CA VAL A 210 5.10 -2.88 -5.62
C VAL A 210 4.20 -3.36 -4.49
N GLN A 211 4.59 -3.07 -3.27
CA GLN A 211 3.81 -3.40 -2.07
C GLN A 211 3.33 -2.13 -1.38
N SER A 212 2.17 -2.21 -0.73
CA SER A 212 1.61 -1.12 0.04
C SER A 212 0.90 -1.64 1.28
N VAL A 213 1.07 -0.91 2.38
CA VAL A 213 0.32 -1.11 3.62
C VAL A 213 -0.38 0.21 3.93
N ALA A 214 -1.70 0.16 4.07
CA ALA A 214 -2.50 1.28 4.53
C ALA A 214 -3.06 0.97 5.93
N THR A 215 -3.08 1.96 6.81
CA THR A 215 -3.64 1.79 8.15
C THR A 215 -4.25 3.08 8.67
N ASP A 216 -5.30 2.96 9.48
CA ASP A 216 -5.87 4.03 10.30
C ASP A 216 -5.40 3.97 11.76
N GLY A 217 -4.39 3.15 12.04
CA GLY A 217 -3.86 2.87 13.37
C GLY A 217 -4.58 1.76 14.12
N GLN A 218 -5.65 1.18 13.58
CA GLN A 218 -6.32 0.01 14.13
C GLN A 218 -6.51 -1.10 13.09
N LEU A 219 -7.00 -0.75 11.92
CA LEU A 219 -7.16 -1.63 10.76
C LEU A 219 -5.96 -1.47 9.84
N PHE A 220 -5.58 -2.58 9.22
CA PHE A 220 -4.52 -2.66 8.22
C PHE A 220 -5.09 -3.24 6.93
N HIS A 221 -4.65 -2.68 5.81
CA HIS A 221 -4.92 -3.18 4.48
C HIS A 221 -3.58 -3.46 3.81
N PHE A 222 -3.39 -4.70 3.38
CA PHE A 222 -2.17 -5.16 2.75
C PHE A 222 -2.41 -5.35 1.26
N MET A 223 -1.54 -4.78 0.43
CA MET A 223 -1.66 -4.84 -1.02
C MET A 223 -0.32 -5.18 -1.66
N VAL A 224 -0.38 -6.04 -2.68
CA VAL A 224 0.75 -6.31 -3.59
C VAL A 224 0.25 -6.09 -5.01
N LEU A 225 0.82 -5.13 -5.73
CA LEU A 225 0.51 -4.84 -7.12
C LEU A 225 1.63 -5.35 -8.00
N GLN A 226 1.30 -6.16 -9.00
CA GLN A 226 2.20 -6.53 -10.09
C GLN A 226 1.73 -5.86 -11.39
N LEU A 227 2.55 -4.93 -11.88
CA LEU A 227 2.39 -4.31 -13.18
C LEU A 227 2.92 -5.25 -14.26
N ASN A 228 2.02 -5.76 -15.09
CA ASN A 228 2.32 -6.62 -16.23
C ASN A 228 2.29 -5.85 -17.56
N THR A 229 1.49 -4.79 -17.63
CA THR A 229 1.35 -3.95 -18.82
C THR A 229 1.16 -2.49 -18.46
N LEU A 230 1.60 -1.62 -19.36
CA LEU A 230 1.33 -0.18 -19.33
C LEU A 230 0.40 0.23 -20.47
N ASP A 231 0.01 -0.71 -21.33
CA ASP A 231 -1.04 -0.50 -22.31
C ASP A 231 -2.40 -0.55 -21.64
N LEU A 232 -2.75 0.58 -21.01
CA LEU A 232 -3.98 0.74 -20.27
C LEU A 232 -5.12 1.22 -21.16
N GLU A 233 -4.89 1.70 -22.38
CA GLU A 233 -5.90 2.43 -23.15
C GLU A 233 -7.17 1.62 -23.43
N SER A 234 -7.02 0.36 -23.87
CA SER A 234 -8.12 -0.61 -24.03
C SER A 234 -8.27 -1.50 -22.79
N SER A 235 -9.50 -1.95 -22.53
CA SER A 235 -9.80 -2.99 -21.54
C SER A 235 -9.40 -4.41 -21.99
N ASP A 236 -9.08 -4.59 -23.27
CA ASP A 236 -8.65 -5.87 -23.86
C ASP A 236 -7.18 -6.19 -23.56
N GLY A 237 -6.80 -7.46 -23.73
CA GLY A 237 -5.43 -7.91 -23.53
C GLY A 237 -5.07 -8.18 -22.06
N ILE A 238 -3.77 -8.36 -21.82
CA ILE A 238 -3.18 -8.66 -20.52
C ILE A 238 -3.55 -7.57 -19.49
N LYS A 239 -3.79 -7.98 -18.25
CA LYS A 239 -4.14 -7.08 -17.14
C LYS A 239 -3.07 -7.12 -16.07
N ASN A 240 -3.00 -6.05 -15.29
CA ASN A 240 -2.22 -6.00 -14.07
C ASN A 240 -2.89 -6.89 -13.00
N ILE A 241 -2.14 -7.31 -11.99
CA ILE A 241 -2.67 -8.16 -10.92
C ILE A 241 -2.45 -7.48 -9.59
N ILE A 242 -3.48 -7.45 -8.75
CA ILE A 242 -3.40 -6.97 -7.38
C ILE A 242 -3.87 -8.06 -6.42
N TRP A 243 -3.05 -8.33 -5.41
CA TRP A 243 -3.39 -9.12 -4.24
C TRP A 243 -3.79 -8.16 -3.13
N MET A 244 -4.92 -8.41 -2.48
CA MET A 244 -5.40 -7.55 -1.41
C MET A 244 -5.95 -8.37 -0.24
N ASP A 245 -5.47 -8.03 0.95
CA ASP A 245 -5.97 -8.52 2.22
C ASP A 245 -6.35 -7.30 3.10
N GLY A 246 -7.64 -6.96 3.06
CA GLY A 246 -8.20 -5.78 3.71
C GLY A 246 -8.80 -6.07 5.09
N ASP A 247 -9.11 -5.00 5.83
CA ASP A 247 -9.86 -5.04 7.09
C ASP A 247 -9.20 -5.89 8.20
N GLN A 248 -7.86 -5.95 8.18
CA GLN A 248 -7.09 -6.70 9.16
C GLN A 248 -6.91 -5.88 10.43
N ALA A 249 -7.73 -6.14 11.45
CA ALA A 249 -7.60 -5.48 12.74
C ALA A 249 -6.32 -5.91 13.46
N LEU A 250 -5.55 -4.95 13.99
CA LEU A 250 -4.41 -5.22 14.87
C LEU A 250 -4.86 -5.45 16.33
N TYR A 251 -5.91 -4.75 16.75
CA TYR A 251 -6.52 -4.88 18.08
C TYR A 251 -8.01 -4.52 18.04
N ASP A 252 -8.79 -4.97 19.01
CA ASP A 252 -10.23 -4.68 19.09
C ASP A 252 -10.53 -3.32 19.72
N THR A 253 -9.94 -3.02 20.88
CA THR A 253 -10.11 -1.70 21.53
C THR A 253 -8.88 -1.28 22.31
N VAL A 254 -8.71 0.04 22.47
CA VAL A 254 -7.78 0.65 23.40
C VAL A 254 -8.56 1.59 24.30
N ALA A 255 -8.43 1.42 25.61
CA ALA A 255 -9.15 2.23 26.58
C ALA A 255 -8.20 2.76 27.66
N SER A 256 -8.18 4.07 27.88
CA SER A 256 -7.43 4.69 28.97
C SER A 256 -8.02 4.38 30.36
N LYS A 257 -9.33 4.07 30.42
CA LYS A 257 -10.04 3.72 31.64
C LYS A 257 -10.81 2.42 31.48
N ALA A 258 -10.83 1.62 32.55
CA ALA A 258 -11.60 0.39 32.58
C ALA A 258 -13.11 0.68 32.56
N LYS A 259 -13.87 -0.06 31.75
CA LYS A 259 -15.33 0.03 31.70
C LYS A 259 -15.93 -0.86 32.78
N ILE A 260 -16.48 -0.25 33.83
CA ILE A 260 -17.07 -0.96 34.97
C ILE A 260 -18.60 -0.96 34.83
N ARG A 261 -19.22 -2.15 34.91
CA ARG A 261 -20.68 -2.30 35.02
C ARG A 261 -21.01 -3.14 36.24
N ARG A 262 -21.94 -2.67 37.07
CA ARG A 262 -22.35 -3.37 38.32
C ARG A 262 -21.16 -3.78 39.20
N LYS A 263 -20.18 -2.89 39.35
CA LYS A 263 -18.92 -3.11 40.11
C LYS A 263 -18.00 -4.22 39.54
N VAL A 264 -18.23 -4.67 38.31
CA VAL A 264 -17.37 -5.63 37.60
C VAL A 264 -16.71 -4.94 36.41
N VAL A 265 -15.41 -5.16 36.22
CA VAL A 265 -14.68 -4.70 35.03
C VAL A 265 -15.14 -5.52 33.84
N VAL A 266 -15.77 -4.86 32.86
CA VAL A 266 -16.24 -5.48 31.61
C VAL A 266 -15.19 -5.35 30.51
N VAL A 267 -14.47 -4.22 30.48
CA VAL A 267 -13.33 -4.00 29.59
C VAL A 267 -12.20 -3.43 30.44
N PRO A 268 -11.02 -4.08 30.52
CA PRO A 268 -9.89 -3.54 31.26
C PRO A 268 -9.37 -2.26 30.59
N ALA A 269 -8.64 -1.44 31.35
CA ALA A 269 -7.83 -0.39 30.76
C ALA A 269 -6.64 -1.03 30.01
N GLY A 270 -6.20 -0.43 28.92
CA GLY A 270 -5.15 -0.96 28.06
C GLY A 270 -5.67 -1.39 26.69
N VAL A 271 -4.86 -2.21 26.02
CA VAL A 271 -5.19 -2.83 24.73
C VAL A 271 -5.96 -4.11 24.99
N SER A 272 -7.02 -4.35 24.22
CA SER A 272 -7.80 -5.58 24.28
C SER A 272 -7.97 -6.20 22.89
N GLY A 273 -7.95 -7.53 22.82
CA GLY A 273 -8.20 -8.26 21.57
C GLY A 273 -7.08 -8.08 20.55
N LEU A 274 -5.83 -8.15 21.00
CA LEU A 274 -4.67 -8.11 20.12
C LEU A 274 -4.73 -9.28 19.12
N LYS A 275 -4.48 -8.98 17.85
CA LYS A 275 -4.46 -9.95 16.74
C LYS A 275 -3.04 -9.99 16.18
N PRO A 276 -2.18 -10.88 16.70
CA PRO A 276 -0.75 -10.91 16.33
C PRO A 276 -0.53 -11.25 14.86
N GLU A 277 -1.44 -12.00 14.24
CA GLU A 277 -1.42 -12.35 12.82
C GLU A 277 -1.31 -11.12 11.90
N THR A 278 -1.97 -10.02 12.26
CA THR A 278 -1.90 -8.76 11.50
C THR A 278 -0.48 -8.20 11.48
N PHE A 279 0.24 -8.28 12.61
CA PHE A 279 1.64 -7.89 12.66
C PHE A 279 2.54 -8.85 11.89
N LEU A 280 2.26 -10.15 11.92
CA LEU A 280 3.03 -11.14 11.15
C LEU A 280 2.92 -10.90 9.64
N LYS A 281 1.73 -10.52 9.13
CA LYS A 281 1.55 -10.09 7.73
C LYS A 281 2.36 -8.83 7.40
N PHE A 282 2.31 -7.83 8.29
CA PHE A 282 3.12 -6.61 8.17
C PHE A 282 4.62 -6.93 8.10
N TRP A 283 5.09 -7.80 9.00
CA TRP A 283 6.46 -8.27 9.08
C TRP A 283 6.89 -9.07 7.84
N ALA A 284 6.04 -9.97 7.33
CA ALA A 284 6.35 -10.73 6.12
C ALA A 284 6.47 -9.82 4.88
N MET A 285 5.60 -8.82 4.74
CA MET A 285 5.77 -7.81 3.68
C MET A 285 7.05 -7.01 3.86
N TYR A 286 7.44 -6.72 5.10
CA TYR A 286 8.72 -6.08 5.40
C TYR A 286 9.91 -6.97 5.04
N LEU A 287 9.85 -8.29 5.28
CA LEU A 287 10.92 -9.22 4.92
C LEU A 287 10.97 -9.55 3.43
N ASN A 288 9.86 -9.45 2.71
CA ASN A 288 9.77 -9.85 1.31
C ASN A 288 10.86 -9.20 0.46
N GLY A 289 11.64 -10.00 -0.26
CA GLY A 289 12.79 -9.56 -1.07
C GLY A 289 14.09 -9.30 -0.29
N ALA A 290 14.12 -9.52 1.02
CA ALA A 290 15.35 -9.55 1.84
C ALA A 290 15.72 -10.95 2.34
N VAL A 291 14.81 -11.93 2.24
CA VAL A 291 14.99 -13.34 2.61
C VAL A 291 14.72 -14.26 1.43
#